data_AF-A0A1S8J4K6-F1
#
_entry.id   AF-A0A1S8J4K6-F1
#
_cell.length_a   1.000
_cell.length_b   1.000
_cell.length_c   1.000
_cell.angle_alpha   90.00
_cell.angle_beta   90.00
_cell.angle_gamma   90.00
#
_symmetry.space_group_name_H-M   'P 1'
#
loop_
_entity.id
_entity.type
_entity.pdbx_description
1 polymer ?
#
loop_
_entity_poly.entity_id
_entity_poly.type
_entity_poly.pdbx_seq_one_letter_code
_entity_poly.pdbx_strand_id
1 'polypeptide(L)'
;NLPYIYLSAGVSAKLFQETLQFAHDSGAKFNGVLCGRATWAGSVEPYIKEGEKAAREWLRTTGFENIDELNKVLVKTASPWTDKV
;
A
#
# COMPACT_ATOMS: atom_id res chain seq x y z
N ASN A 1 12.10 -22.35 1.62
CA ASN A 1 10.96 -21.44 1.43
C ASN A 1 11.50 -20.03 1.64
N LEU A 2 11.42 -19.12 0.68
CA LEU A 2 11.98 -17.76 0.80
C LEU A 2 10.90 -16.76 1.23
N PRO A 3 11.27 -15.65 1.90
CA PRO A 3 10.36 -14.53 2.08
C PRO A 3 9.85 -13.98 0.74
N TYR A 4 8.59 -13.54 0.69
CA TYR A 4 8.01 -12.90 -0.49
C TYR A 4 7.07 -11.76 -0.12
N ILE A 5 6.95 -10.77 -1.02
CA ILE A 5 6.14 -9.57 -0.84
C ILE A 5 5.28 -9.32 -2.08
N TYR A 6 4.15 -8.62 -1.92
CA TYR A 6 3.27 -8.26 -3.03
C TYR A 6 3.55 -6.87 -3.61
N LEU A 7 3.32 -6.73 -4.91
CA LEU A 7 3.37 -5.47 -5.65
C LEU A 7 1.93 -5.02 -5.96
N SER A 8 1.62 -3.73 -5.83
CA SER A 8 0.23 -3.25 -6.03
C SER A 8 -0.19 -3.12 -7.48
N ALA A 9 0.72 -3.27 -8.45
CA ALA A 9 0.46 -3.30 -9.90
C ALA A 9 -0.40 -2.16 -10.50
N GLY A 10 -0.70 -1.10 -9.75
CA GLY A 10 -1.52 0.04 -10.20
C GLY A 10 -3.01 -0.10 -9.96
N VAL A 11 -3.46 -1.07 -9.14
CA VAL A 11 -4.83 -1.07 -8.62
C VAL A 11 -5.04 0.08 -7.62
N SER A 12 -6.29 0.38 -7.29
CA SER A 12 -6.62 1.36 -6.24
C SER A 12 -6.13 0.90 -4.87
N ALA A 13 -5.90 1.84 -3.94
CA ALA A 13 -5.50 1.55 -2.56
C ALA A 13 -6.46 0.56 -1.89
N LYS A 14 -7.76 0.82 -2.00
CA LYS A 14 -8.82 -0.01 -1.41
C LYS A 14 -8.82 -1.43 -1.95
N LEU A 15 -8.74 -1.61 -3.28
CA LEU A 15 -8.73 -2.94 -3.88
C LEU A 15 -7.47 -3.72 -3.47
N PHE A 16 -6.32 -3.05 -3.37
CA PHE A 16 -5.10 -3.69 -2.91
C PHE A 16 -5.22 -4.15 -1.45
N GLN A 17 -5.74 -3.30 -0.56
CA GLN A 17 -5.99 -3.63 0.84
C GLN A 17 -6.94 -4.83 0.99
N GLU A 18 -8.05 -4.86 0.25
CA GLU A 18 -8.99 -6.00 0.23
C GLU A 18 -8.31 -7.28 -0.28
N THR A 19 -7.41 -7.16 -1.27
CA THR A 19 -6.64 -8.30 -1.80
C THR A 19 -5.68 -8.88 -0.75
N LEU A 20 -5.05 -8.04 0.07
CA LEU A 20 -4.17 -8.49 1.16
C LEU A 20 -4.95 -9.23 2.26
N GLN A 21 -6.15 -8.73 2.59
CA GLN A 21 -7.05 -9.41 3.52
C GLN A 21 -7.46 -10.78 2.97
N PHE A 22 -7.90 -10.82 1.71
CA PHE A 22 -8.27 -12.07 1.05
C PHE A 22 -7.10 -13.07 0.99
N ALA A 23 -5.89 -12.61 0.68
CA ALA A 23 -4.70 -13.46 0.65
C ALA A 23 -4.41 -14.06 2.02
N HIS A 24 -4.49 -13.26 3.09
CA HIS A 24 -4.34 -13.71 4.46
C HIS A 24 -5.40 -14.75 4.84
N ASP A 25 -6.67 -14.47 4.59
CA ASP A 25 -7.80 -15.35 4.89
C ASP A 25 -7.71 -16.68 4.11
N SER A 26 -7.09 -16.65 2.93
CA SER A 26 -6.79 -17.82 2.10
C SER A 26 -5.54 -18.60 2.54
N GLY A 27 -4.87 -18.18 3.62
CA GLY A 27 -3.71 -18.86 4.20
C GLY A 27 -2.35 -18.42 3.65
N ALA A 28 -2.28 -17.40 2.80
CA ALA A 28 -1.00 -16.86 2.32
C ALA A 28 -0.21 -16.25 3.50
N LYS A 29 1.07 -16.61 3.60
CA LYS A 29 2.00 -16.10 4.63
C LYS A 29 3.01 -15.13 4.00
N PHE A 30 2.49 -14.09 3.35
CA PHE A 30 3.30 -13.06 2.70
C PHE A 30 3.96 -12.16 3.75
N ASN A 31 5.09 -11.55 3.40
CA ASN A 31 5.98 -10.91 4.35
C ASN A 31 6.03 -9.38 4.27
N GLY A 32 5.12 -8.79 3.49
CA GLY A 32 5.04 -7.35 3.28
C GLY A 32 4.64 -7.00 1.86
N VAL A 33 4.81 -5.72 1.52
CA VAL A 33 4.45 -5.18 0.21
C VAL A 33 5.47 -4.14 -0.25
N LEU A 34 5.57 -3.96 -1.56
CA LEU A 34 6.21 -2.80 -2.19
C LEU A 34 5.14 -2.07 -3.01
N CYS A 35 4.47 -1.11 -2.37
CA CYS A 35 3.32 -0.39 -2.92
C CYS A 35 3.71 1.02 -3.36
N GLY A 36 3.48 1.34 -4.63
CA GLY A 36 3.75 2.67 -5.20
C GLY A 36 2.47 3.39 -5.61
N ARG A 37 2.04 3.19 -6.85
CA ARG A 37 0.94 3.93 -7.50
C ARG A 37 -0.35 3.99 -6.67
N ALA A 38 -0.73 2.92 -5.98
CA ALA A 38 -1.93 2.91 -5.15
C ALA A 38 -1.87 3.96 -4.01
N THR A 39 -0.67 4.33 -3.55
CA THR A 39 -0.48 5.31 -2.48
C THR A 39 -0.40 6.75 -2.99
N TRP A 40 0.35 7.00 -4.07
CA TRP A 40 0.72 8.37 -4.47
C TRP A 40 0.25 8.82 -5.86
N ALA A 41 -0.34 7.95 -6.70
CA ALA A 41 -0.68 8.34 -8.08
C ALA A 41 -1.61 9.56 -8.17
N GLY A 42 -2.51 9.73 -7.20
CA GLY A 42 -3.40 10.89 -7.14
C GLY A 42 -2.69 12.23 -6.91
N SER A 43 -1.45 12.25 -6.42
CA SER A 43 -0.69 13.50 -6.23
C SER A 43 -0.19 14.09 -7.55
N VAL A 44 -0.17 13.32 -8.64
CA VAL A 44 0.37 13.75 -9.94
C VAL A 44 -0.49 14.85 -10.55
N GLU A 45 -1.82 14.76 -10.44
CA GLU A 45 -2.72 15.75 -11.01
C GLU A 45 -2.64 17.12 -10.30
N PRO A 46 -2.74 17.21 -8.95
CA PRO A 46 -2.50 18.46 -8.22
C PRO A 46 -1.11 19.04 -8.49
N TYR A 47 -0.08 18.18 -8.64
CA TYR A 47 1.26 18.66 -8.96
C TYR A 47 1.31 19.37 -10.33
N ILE A 48 0.74 18.76 -11.36
CA ILE A 48 0.75 19.31 -12.72
C ILE A 48 -0.13 20.57 -12.83
N LYS A 49 -1.30 20.57 -12.18
CA LYS A 49 -2.30 21.63 -12.32
C LYS A 49 -2.10 22.81 -11.36
N GLU A 50 -1.63 22.54 -10.14
CA GLU A 50 -1.63 23.50 -9.02
C GLU A 50 -0.25 23.66 -8.38
N GLY A 51 0.75 22.88 -8.83
CA GLY A 51 2.13 22.99 -8.41
C GLY A 51 2.47 22.24 -7.12
N GLU A 52 3.72 22.42 -6.69
CA GLU A 52 4.32 21.65 -5.60
C GLU A 52 3.55 21.75 -4.27
N LYS A 53 3.04 22.94 -3.92
CA LYS A 53 2.36 23.15 -2.63
C LYS A 53 1.07 22.34 -2.53
N ALA A 54 0.28 22.28 -3.60
CA ALA A 54 -0.95 21.49 -3.66
C ALA A 54 -0.66 19.99 -3.60
N ALA A 55 0.36 19.52 -4.34
CA ALA A 55 0.79 18.12 -4.28
C ALA A 55 1.27 17.72 -2.88
N ARG A 56 2.03 18.59 -2.20
CA ARG A 56 2.46 18.36 -0.82
C ARG A 56 1.27 18.26 0.14
N GLU A 57 0.25 19.07 -0.05
CA GLU A 57 -0.96 19.00 0.78
C GLU A 57 -1.76 17.73 0.52
N TRP A 58 -1.90 17.33 -0.74
CA TRP A 58 -2.51 16.05 -1.10
C TRP A 58 -1.77 14.87 -0.47
N LEU A 59 -0.42 14.89 -0.48
CA LEU A 59 0.39 13.86 0.16
C LEU A 59 0.22 13.80 1.68
N ARG A 60 0.01 14.95 2.34
CA ARG A 60 -0.22 15.02 3.80
C ARG A 60 -1.62 14.59 4.23
N THR A 61 -2.58 14.61 3.30
CA THR A 61 -3.98 14.28 3.56
C THR A 61 -4.31 12.92 2.95
N THR A 62 -4.75 12.87 1.70
CA THR A 62 -5.13 11.63 1.01
C THR A 62 -3.96 10.64 0.88
N GLY A 63 -2.75 11.12 0.60
CA GLY A 63 -1.55 10.26 0.55
C GLY A 63 -1.25 9.60 1.90
N PHE A 64 -1.43 10.34 3.00
CA PHE A 64 -1.28 9.83 4.36
C PHE A 64 -2.37 8.80 4.69
N GLU A 65 -3.64 9.09 4.38
CA GLU A 65 -4.74 8.14 4.58
C GLU A 65 -4.50 6.82 3.82
N ASN A 66 -4.03 6.90 2.56
CA ASN A 66 -3.74 5.71 1.76
C ASN A 66 -2.66 4.82 2.40
N ILE A 67 -1.58 5.40 2.93
CA ILE A 67 -0.49 4.63 3.54
C ILE A 67 -0.84 4.16 4.96
N ASP A 68 -1.58 4.96 5.74
CA ASP A 68 -2.00 4.61 7.09
C ASP A 68 -2.99 3.43 7.09
N GLU A 69 -3.99 3.46 6.19
CA GLU A 69 -4.93 2.35 6.03
C GLU A 69 -4.23 1.08 5.50
N LEU A 70 -3.26 1.22 4.59
CA LEU A 70 -2.44 0.09 4.16
C LEU A 70 -1.64 -0.50 5.34
N ASN A 71 -1.02 0.34 6.17
CA ASN A 71 -0.26 -0.11 7.34
C ASN A 71 -1.14 -0.85 8.34
N LYS A 72 -2.34 -0.35 8.62
CA LYS A 72 -3.32 -1.03 9.48
C LYS A 72 -3.69 -2.42 8.97
N VAL A 73 -3.82 -2.58 7.65
CA VAL A 73 -4.06 -3.89 7.01
C VAL A 73 -2.83 -4.78 7.14
N LEU A 74 -1.62 -4.27 6.90
CA LEU A 74 -0.38 -5.04 7.00
C LEU A 74 -0.16 -5.61 8.40
N VAL A 75 -0.44 -4.84 9.45
CA VAL A 75 -0.35 -5.29 10.85
C VAL A 75 -1.22 -6.53 11.11
N LYS A 76 -2.37 -6.65 10.42
CA LYS A 76 -3.32 -7.76 10.60
C LYS A 76 -3.04 -8.94 9.68
N THR A 77 -2.42 -8.72 8.52
CA THR A 77 -2.41 -9.69 7.42
C THR A 77 -1.02 -10.26 7.10
N ALA A 78 0.05 -9.48 7.26
CA ALA A 78 1.41 -9.90 6.94
C ALA A 78 2.02 -10.79 8.03
N SER A 79 2.93 -11.68 7.64
CA SER A 79 3.70 -12.54 8.54
C SER A 79 5.18 -12.13 8.57
N PRO A 80 5.87 -12.21 9.71
CA PRO A 80 7.30 -11.88 9.79
C PRO A 80 8.13 -12.68 8.79
N TRP A 81 9.08 -12.02 8.10
CA TRP A 81 10.00 -12.73 7.21
C TRP A 81 10.99 -13.62 7.99
N THR A 82 11.21 -13.31 9.28
CA THR A 82 12.07 -14.07 10.20
C THR A 82 11.58 -15.50 10.41
N ASP A 83 10.31 -15.79 10.17
CA ASP A 83 9.76 -17.16 10.28
C ASP A 83 10.16 -18.05 9.09
N LYS A 84 10.87 -17.49 8.10
CA LYS A 84 11.30 -18.16 6.86
C LYS A 84 12.82 -18.34 6.76
N VAL A 85 13.58 -17.87 7.74
CA VAL A 85 15.04 -17.97 7.84
C VAL A 85 15.47 -18.81 9.02
#